data_AF-A0A2S2P6W5-F1
#
_entry.id   AF-A0A2S2P6W5-F1
#
_cell.length_a   1.000
_cell.length_b   1.000
_cell.length_c   1.000
_cell.angle_alpha   90.00
_cell.angle_beta   90.00
_cell.angle_gamma   90.00
#
_symmetry.space_group_name_H-M   'P 1'
#
loop_
_entity.id
_entity.type
_entity.pdbx_description
1 polymer ?
#
loop_
_entity_poly.entity_id
_entity_poly.type
_entity_poly.pdbx_seq_one_letter_code
_entity_poly.pdbx_strand_id
1 'polypeptide(L)'
;MKSVRNLMPLCSKQVFPGRRFNSNSNDLTKDENKILYEKLVKQNYNSEKHTEASSFAKWLTPHYKFGPSRIMNYDWSMKSIYSWYKSKRIEFHKYNQRYVPERVKSLGSDIAASHFIVYRGGAIRFRGQNNFIKWTNKKEEYYVNLPQIYDPNYFVEAIDASDLMLYYQGIENFKNLFKLKWLSLRNNPVLDNWCLDYIGHAIPNLEYLDISNCPQITAAGIAGLQKLTQLKILVVNSNNIEIQMACFALEDIIPGLFVLIQDNNDIKLQTKRENLNVNEV
;
A
#
# COMPACT_ATOMS: atom_id res chain seq x y z
N MET A 1 -24.09 -17.77 -28.18
CA MET A 1 -23.29 -17.90 -26.93
C MET A 1 -21.78 -17.79 -27.21
N LYS A 2 -21.28 -16.61 -27.58
CA LYS A 2 -19.84 -16.32 -27.71
C LYS A 2 -19.61 -14.84 -27.40
N SER A 3 -19.40 -14.44 -26.14
CA SER A 3 -18.92 -13.07 -25.82
C SER A 3 -18.51 -12.88 -24.35
N VAL A 4 -17.59 -13.69 -23.78
CA VAL A 4 -16.99 -13.37 -22.46
C VAL A 4 -15.50 -13.73 -22.34
N ARG A 5 -14.83 -14.22 -23.39
CA ARG A 5 -13.44 -14.74 -23.24
C ARG A 5 -12.31 -13.70 -23.36
N ASN A 6 -12.58 -12.42 -23.58
CA ASN A 6 -11.53 -11.44 -23.88
C ASN A 6 -11.27 -10.37 -22.80
N LEU A 7 -11.65 -10.61 -21.53
CA LEU A 7 -11.48 -9.62 -20.44
C LEU A 7 -10.52 -10.03 -19.32
N MET A 8 -9.58 -10.96 -19.55
CA MET A 8 -8.51 -11.24 -18.59
C MET A 8 -7.13 -11.16 -19.27
N PRO A 9 -6.16 -10.43 -18.70
CA PRO A 9 -4.77 -10.57 -19.10
C PRO A 9 -4.31 -11.99 -18.72
N LEU A 10 -3.73 -12.70 -19.68
CA LEU A 10 -3.11 -14.00 -19.48
C LEU A 10 -1.94 -13.85 -18.49
N CYS A 11 -2.17 -14.23 -17.24
CA CYS A 11 -1.10 -14.35 -16.26
C CYS A 11 -0.27 -15.60 -16.60
N SER A 12 1.05 -15.47 -16.67
CA SER A 12 1.98 -16.56 -16.97
C SER A 12 1.82 -17.68 -15.95
N LYS A 13 1.59 -18.91 -16.43
CA LYS A 13 1.52 -20.13 -15.61
C LYS A 13 2.81 -20.28 -14.80
N GLN A 14 2.77 -19.99 -13.50
CA GLN A 14 3.76 -20.53 -12.56
C GLN A 14 3.42 -22.01 -12.34
N VAL A 15 4.26 -22.87 -12.91
CA VAL A 15 4.19 -24.32 -12.71
C VAL A 15 4.82 -24.63 -11.35
N PHE A 16 4.00 -25.07 -10.39
CA PHE A 16 4.51 -25.69 -9.17
C PHE A 16 4.74 -27.18 -9.43
N PRO A 17 5.97 -27.72 -9.29
CA PRO A 17 6.20 -29.15 -9.38
C PRO A 17 5.75 -29.80 -8.07
N GLY A 18 4.50 -30.27 -8.03
CA GLY A 18 4.05 -31.18 -6.98
C GLY A 18 4.71 -32.55 -7.16
N ARG A 19 5.57 -32.96 -6.23
CA ARG A 19 6.07 -34.34 -6.16
C ARG A 19 4.88 -35.29 -6.00
N ARG A 20 4.60 -36.11 -7.01
CA ARG A 20 3.73 -37.29 -6.86
C ARG A 20 4.50 -38.35 -6.09
N PHE A 21 4.04 -38.70 -4.90
CA PHE A 21 4.43 -39.95 -4.26
C PHE A 21 3.74 -41.10 -5.00
N ASN A 22 4.54 -41.97 -5.61
CA ASN A 22 4.10 -43.30 -6.04
C ASN A 22 4.06 -44.19 -4.79
N SER A 23 2.91 -44.80 -4.51
CA SER A 23 2.86 -45.96 -3.61
C SER A 23 2.22 -47.12 -4.37
N ASN A 24 3.02 -48.16 -4.59
CA ASN A 24 2.58 -49.47 -5.07
C ASN A 24 1.52 -50.03 -4.11
N SER A 25 0.33 -50.30 -4.62
CA SER A 25 -0.76 -50.92 -3.87
C SER A 25 -0.59 -52.44 -3.84
N ASN A 26 -0.14 -52.97 -2.71
CA ASN A 26 -0.54 -54.32 -2.31
C ASN A 26 -1.86 -54.17 -1.54
N ASP A 27 -2.91 -54.84 -2.01
CA ASP A 27 -4.27 -54.73 -1.48
C ASP A 27 -4.32 -55.15 0.00
N LEU A 28 -4.57 -54.17 0.87
CA LEU A 28 -4.78 -54.39 2.30
C LEU A 28 -6.04 -55.23 2.51
N THR A 29 -5.98 -56.17 3.45
CA THR A 29 -7.12 -57.04 3.76
C THR A 29 -8.29 -56.22 4.34
N LYS A 30 -9.53 -56.72 4.19
CA LYS A 30 -10.75 -55.98 4.60
C LYS A 30 -10.70 -55.51 6.07
N ASP A 31 -10.07 -56.29 6.94
CA ASP A 31 -9.95 -55.97 8.35
C ASP A 31 -8.89 -54.89 8.62
N GLU A 32 -7.78 -54.90 7.88
CA GLU A 32 -6.78 -53.82 7.92
C GLU A 32 -7.36 -52.51 7.40
N ASN A 33 -8.16 -52.56 6.33
CA ASN A 33 -8.88 -51.39 5.82
C ASN A 33 -9.89 -50.85 6.83
N LYS A 34 -10.59 -51.71 7.57
CA LYS A 34 -11.53 -51.30 8.62
C LYS A 34 -10.81 -50.62 9.78
N ILE A 35 -9.67 -51.17 10.21
CA ILE A 35 -8.84 -50.60 11.27
C ILE A 35 -8.21 -49.28 10.83
N LEU A 36 -7.77 -49.17 9.57
CA LEU A 36 -7.29 -47.91 8.97
C LEU A 36 -8.42 -46.87 8.91
N TYR A 37 -9.63 -47.27 8.50
CA TYR A 37 -10.80 -46.40 8.49
C TYR A 37 -11.12 -45.88 9.90
N GLU A 38 -11.14 -46.75 10.89
CA GLU A 38 -11.44 -46.37 12.28
C GLU A 38 -10.33 -45.49 12.89
N LYS A 39 -9.05 -45.73 12.55
CA LYS A 39 -7.93 -44.87 12.96
C LYS A 39 -7.96 -43.50 12.28
N LEU A 40 -8.30 -43.43 10.99
CA LEU A 40 -8.45 -42.18 10.25
C LEU A 40 -9.66 -41.37 10.75
N VAL A 41 -10.77 -42.03 11.06
CA VAL A 41 -11.96 -41.40 11.63
C VAL A 41 -11.67 -40.85 13.03
N LYS A 42 -10.90 -41.57 13.86
CA LYS A 42 -10.48 -41.08 15.20
C LYS A 42 -9.45 -39.95 15.15
N GLN A 43 -8.51 -39.96 14.19
CA GLN A 43 -7.58 -38.83 14.00
C GLN A 43 -8.30 -37.57 13.51
N ASN A 44 -9.28 -37.71 12.60
CA ASN A 44 -10.06 -36.58 12.08
C ASN A 44 -11.09 -36.02 13.07
N TYR A 45 -11.42 -36.75 14.16
CA TYR A 45 -12.35 -36.24 15.18
C TYR A 45 -11.71 -35.24 16.15
N ASN A 46 -10.38 -35.09 16.14
CA ASN A 46 -9.64 -34.17 17.00
C ASN A 46 -8.95 -33.01 16.27
N SER A 47 -9.17 -32.82 14.96
CA SER A 47 -8.68 -31.64 14.24
C SER A 47 -9.79 -31.03 13.39
N GLU A 48 -10.39 -29.97 13.94
CA GLU A 48 -11.03 -28.84 13.27
C GLU A 48 -11.50 -29.03 11.80
N LYS A 49 -12.83 -29.06 11.69
CA LYS A 49 -13.67 -28.93 10.47
C LYS A 49 -13.05 -28.08 9.34
N HIS A 50 -12.71 -28.73 8.23
CA HIS A 50 -12.82 -28.12 6.89
C HIS A 50 -13.39 -29.12 5.89
N THR A 51 -14.67 -28.98 5.56
CA THR A 51 -15.28 -29.59 4.39
C THR A 51 -14.67 -29.01 3.11
N GLU A 52 -14.41 -29.90 2.16
CA GLU A 52 -13.76 -29.63 0.88
C GLU A 52 -14.57 -28.67 0.01
N ALA A 53 -14.27 -27.38 0.11
CA ALA A 53 -14.74 -26.40 -0.87
C ALA A 53 -13.90 -26.52 -2.16
N SER A 54 -14.56 -26.46 -3.33
CA SER A 54 -13.91 -26.50 -4.65
C SER A 54 -12.82 -25.43 -4.78
N SER A 55 -11.86 -25.62 -5.70
CA SER A 55 -10.80 -24.63 -5.98
C SER A 55 -11.33 -23.23 -6.29
N PHE A 56 -12.53 -23.15 -6.88
CA PHE A 56 -13.27 -21.90 -7.10
C PHE A 56 -13.82 -21.30 -5.80
N ALA A 57 -14.33 -22.12 -4.88
CA ALA A 57 -14.77 -21.65 -3.57
C ALA A 57 -13.58 -21.19 -2.70
N LYS A 58 -12.42 -21.85 -2.80
CA LYS A 58 -11.16 -21.37 -2.21
C LYS A 58 -10.70 -20.03 -2.79
N TRP A 59 -10.93 -19.79 -4.08
CA TRP A 59 -10.66 -18.51 -4.75
C TRP A 59 -11.64 -17.39 -4.33
N LEU A 60 -12.89 -17.73 -4.02
CA LEU A 60 -13.91 -16.79 -3.53
C LEU A 60 -13.81 -16.49 -2.03
N THR A 61 -13.21 -17.38 -1.23
CA THR A 61 -13.00 -17.17 0.21
C THR A 61 -11.75 -16.33 0.45
N PRO A 62 -11.86 -15.12 1.03
CA PRO A 62 -10.70 -14.39 1.50
C PRO A 62 -10.04 -15.22 2.62
N HIS A 63 -8.71 -15.30 2.64
CA HIS A 63 -7.94 -15.99 3.69
C HIS A 63 -8.51 -15.68 5.09
N TYR A 64 -8.53 -16.73 5.92
CA TYR A 64 -9.24 -16.97 7.19
C TYR A 64 -9.32 -15.85 8.26
N LYS A 65 -8.72 -14.67 8.04
CA LYS A 65 -8.87 -13.49 8.89
C LYS A 65 -9.98 -12.53 8.43
N PHE A 66 -10.48 -12.70 7.20
CA PHE A 66 -11.46 -11.79 6.56
C PHE A 66 -12.66 -12.50 5.93
N GLY A 67 -12.98 -13.71 6.39
CA GLY A 67 -14.23 -14.38 6.05
C GLY A 67 -15.43 -13.54 6.51
N PRO A 68 -16.54 -13.50 5.76
CA PRO A 68 -17.71 -12.74 6.17
C PRO A 68 -18.19 -13.22 7.54
N SER A 69 -18.24 -12.31 8.51
CA SER A 69 -18.85 -12.55 9.82
C SER A 69 -20.22 -13.18 9.63
N ARG A 70 -20.51 -14.20 10.45
CA ARG A 70 -21.70 -15.06 10.43
C ARG A 70 -22.97 -14.33 9.95
N ILE A 71 -23.51 -14.81 8.82
CA ILE A 71 -24.90 -14.69 8.36
C ILE A 71 -25.45 -13.25 8.40
N MET A 72 -25.12 -12.46 7.39
CA MET A 72 -25.79 -11.20 7.09
C MET A 72 -26.42 -11.30 5.69
N ASN A 73 -27.72 -11.01 5.61
CA ASN A 73 -28.55 -10.99 4.41
C ASN A 73 -27.89 -10.14 3.31
N TYR A 74 -27.12 -10.77 2.44
CA TYR A 74 -26.56 -10.12 1.26
C TYR A 74 -27.46 -10.45 0.08
N ASP A 75 -28.03 -9.42 -0.55
CA ASP A 75 -28.49 -9.53 -1.92
C ASP A 75 -27.31 -10.00 -2.77
N TRP A 76 -27.46 -11.08 -3.54
CA TRP A 76 -26.44 -11.56 -4.49
C TRP A 76 -26.55 -10.87 -5.85
N SER A 77 -27.11 -9.66 -5.88
CA SER A 77 -27.12 -8.82 -7.07
C SER A 77 -25.69 -8.58 -7.57
N MET A 78 -25.52 -8.52 -8.89
CA MET A 78 -24.21 -8.22 -9.49
C MET A 78 -23.63 -6.90 -8.95
N LYS A 79 -24.49 -5.93 -8.62
CA LYS A 79 -24.10 -4.65 -8.02
C LYS A 79 -23.55 -4.80 -6.60
N SER A 80 -24.21 -5.60 -5.75
CA SER A 80 -23.76 -5.83 -4.37
C SER A 80 -22.50 -6.69 -4.32
N ILE A 81 -22.36 -7.68 -5.20
CA ILE A 81 -21.13 -8.46 -5.36
C ILE A 81 -19.96 -7.56 -5.79
N TYR A 82 -20.19 -6.68 -6.78
CA TYR A 82 -19.17 -5.71 -7.21
C TYR A 82 -18.79 -4.73 -6.09
N SER A 83 -19.77 -4.19 -5.37
CA SER A 83 -19.55 -3.30 -4.22
C SER A 83 -18.79 -4.00 -3.10
N TRP A 84 -19.17 -5.24 -2.78
CA TRP A 84 -18.47 -6.10 -1.82
C TRP A 84 -17.02 -6.32 -2.24
N TYR A 85 -16.77 -6.67 -3.50
CA TYR A 85 -15.42 -6.89 -4.03
C TYR A 85 -14.57 -5.62 -3.94
N LYS A 86 -15.13 -4.45 -4.30
CA LYS A 86 -14.46 -3.16 -4.15
C LYS A 86 -14.10 -2.90 -2.68
N SER A 87 -15.03 -3.11 -1.76
CA SER A 87 -14.80 -2.96 -0.32
C SER A 87 -13.72 -3.91 0.21
N LYS A 88 -13.72 -5.17 -0.24
CA LYS A 88 -12.70 -6.16 0.14
C LYS A 88 -11.31 -5.83 -0.41
N ARG A 89 -11.23 -5.30 -1.63
CA ARG A 89 -9.95 -4.78 -2.16
C ARG A 89 -9.41 -3.65 -1.30
N ILE A 90 -10.26 -2.70 -0.89
CA ILE A 90 -9.86 -1.60 -0.01
C ILE A 90 -9.37 -2.14 1.34
N GLU A 91 -10.10 -3.07 1.95
CA GLU A 91 -9.72 -3.71 3.21
C GLU A 91 -8.36 -4.42 3.10
N PHE A 92 -8.12 -5.14 2.01
CA PHE A 92 -6.84 -5.77 1.72
C PHE A 92 -5.70 -4.74 1.57
N HIS A 93 -5.93 -3.64 0.85
CA HIS A 93 -4.93 -2.58 0.74
C HIS A 93 -4.59 -1.94 2.09
N LYS A 94 -5.61 -1.65 2.92
CA LYS A 94 -5.42 -1.14 4.30
C LYS A 94 -4.65 -2.14 5.17
N TYR A 95 -4.99 -3.42 5.11
CA TYR A 95 -4.30 -4.46 5.88
C TYR A 95 -2.83 -4.60 5.49
N ASN A 96 -2.52 -4.56 4.20
CA ASN A 96 -1.14 -4.64 3.72
C ASN A 96 -0.32 -3.39 4.03
N GLN A 97 -0.98 -2.26 4.28
CA GLN A 97 -0.33 -1.00 4.59
C GLN A 97 -0.08 -0.79 6.09
N ARG A 98 -0.66 -1.61 6.97
CA ARG A 98 -0.57 -1.44 8.43
C ARG A 98 0.86 -1.34 8.96
N TYR A 99 1.01 -0.56 10.02
CA TYR A 99 2.22 -0.52 10.82
C TYR A 99 2.51 -1.88 11.46
N VAL A 100 3.72 -2.41 11.26
CA VAL A 100 4.17 -3.69 11.81
C VAL A 100 5.25 -3.42 12.87
N PRO A 101 4.93 -3.50 14.17
CA PRO A 101 5.87 -3.14 15.23
C PRO A 101 7.07 -4.08 15.30
N GLU A 102 6.90 -5.36 14.95
CA GLU A 102 7.99 -6.35 14.96
C GLU A 102 9.10 -5.98 13.96
N ARG A 103 8.70 -5.46 12.78
CA ARG A 103 9.62 -4.97 11.75
C ARG A 103 10.38 -3.73 12.20
N VAL A 104 9.70 -2.81 12.88
CA VAL A 104 10.35 -1.60 13.40
C VAL A 104 11.31 -1.92 14.54
N LYS A 105 10.99 -2.93 15.36
CA LYS A 105 11.89 -3.40 16.42
C LYS A 105 13.20 -3.98 15.87
N SER A 106 13.17 -4.64 14.70
CA SER A 106 14.37 -5.24 14.10
C SER A 106 15.17 -4.28 13.22
N LEU A 107 14.50 -3.45 12.42
CA LEU A 107 15.13 -2.58 11.41
C LEU A 107 15.26 -1.12 11.84
N GLY A 108 14.54 -0.68 12.87
CA GLY A 108 14.35 0.74 13.17
C GLY A 108 13.29 1.40 12.26
N SER A 109 12.84 2.59 12.63
CA SER A 109 11.75 3.29 11.94
C SER A 109 12.12 3.69 10.51
N ASP A 110 13.29 4.31 10.35
CA ASP A 110 13.81 4.81 9.06
C ASP A 110 13.92 3.69 8.02
N ILE A 111 14.60 2.59 8.35
CA ILE A 111 14.81 1.48 7.43
C ILE A 111 13.51 0.70 7.20
N ALA A 112 12.65 0.54 8.22
CA ALA A 112 11.36 -0.10 8.04
C ALA A 112 10.43 0.70 7.09
N ALA A 113 10.40 2.03 7.22
CA ALA A 113 9.69 2.93 6.31
C ALA A 113 10.28 2.88 4.89
N SER A 114 11.61 2.80 4.79
CA SER A 114 12.35 2.65 3.53
C SER A 114 11.90 1.42 2.75
N HIS A 115 11.92 0.25 3.39
CA HIS A 115 11.43 -1.00 2.77
C HIS A 115 9.95 -0.90 2.39
N PHE A 116 9.13 -0.28 3.24
CA PHE A 116 7.71 -0.10 2.97
C PHE A 116 7.42 0.71 1.70
N ILE A 117 8.14 1.82 1.51
CA ILE A 117 7.94 2.71 0.37
C ILE A 117 8.51 2.12 -0.91
N VAL A 118 9.73 1.61 -0.87
CA VAL A 118 10.39 1.09 -2.06
C VAL A 118 9.68 -0.16 -2.60
N TYR A 119 9.19 -1.04 -1.71
CA TYR A 119 8.35 -2.19 -2.10
C TYR A 119 7.09 -1.80 -2.87
N ARG A 120 6.55 -0.60 -2.66
CA ARG A 120 5.36 -0.10 -3.35
C ARG A 120 5.68 0.64 -4.65
N GLY A 121 6.96 0.80 -4.98
CA GLY A 121 7.42 1.54 -6.15
C GLY A 121 7.70 3.02 -5.89
N GLY A 122 7.76 3.43 -4.61
CA GLY A 122 8.21 4.76 -4.22
C GLY A 122 9.72 4.85 -4.26
N ALA A 123 10.21 6.05 -3.97
CA ALA A 123 11.63 6.32 -3.86
C ALA A 123 11.97 6.97 -2.52
N ILE A 124 13.20 6.76 -2.07
CA ILE A 124 13.70 7.33 -0.81
C ILE A 124 15.12 7.84 -0.98
N ARG A 125 15.54 8.75 -0.10
CA ARG A 125 16.91 9.23 -0.02
C ARG A 125 17.34 9.26 1.44
N PHE A 126 18.46 8.60 1.74
CA PHE A 126 19.10 8.70 3.04
C PHE A 126 19.99 9.93 3.10
N ARG A 127 20.25 10.46 4.30
CA ARG A 127 21.18 11.60 4.43
C ARG A 127 22.57 11.23 3.95
N GLY A 128 23.18 12.15 3.22
CA GLY A 128 24.51 11.97 2.62
C GLY A 128 24.48 11.24 1.27
N GLN A 129 23.31 10.76 0.84
CA GLN A 129 23.11 10.25 -0.51
C GLN A 129 22.44 11.31 -1.39
N ASN A 130 22.94 11.45 -2.61
CA ASN A 130 22.36 12.38 -3.60
C ASN A 130 21.27 11.71 -4.43
N ASN A 131 21.35 10.39 -4.65
CA ASN A 131 20.44 9.66 -5.52
C ASN A 131 19.26 9.09 -4.74
N PHE A 132 18.09 9.09 -5.38
CA PHE A 132 16.92 8.40 -4.88
C PHE A 132 17.01 6.89 -5.15
N ILE A 133 16.77 6.08 -4.13
CA ILE A 133 16.65 4.63 -4.23
C ILE A 133 15.20 4.31 -4.58
N LYS A 134 14.98 3.76 -5.78
CA LYS A 134 13.68 3.32 -6.27
C LYS A 134 13.77 1.90 -6.79
N TRP A 135 12.70 1.12 -6.64
CA TRP A 135 12.57 -0.16 -7.31
C TRP A 135 11.82 0.02 -8.63
N THR A 136 12.52 -0.16 -9.75
CA THR A 136 12.03 0.15 -11.10
C THR A 136 11.41 -1.06 -11.81
N ASN A 137 11.83 -2.30 -11.48
CA ASN A 137 11.47 -3.47 -12.28
C ASN A 137 10.47 -4.40 -11.56
N LYS A 138 9.18 -4.28 -11.89
CA LYS A 138 8.10 -5.12 -11.33
C LYS A 138 8.13 -6.58 -11.79
N LYS A 139 8.98 -6.94 -12.76
CA LYS A 139 9.05 -8.29 -13.35
C LYS A 139 10.09 -9.19 -12.66
N GLU A 140 11.07 -8.59 -12.00
CA GLU A 140 12.14 -9.31 -11.29
C GLU A 140 11.76 -9.50 -9.81
N GLU A 141 12.41 -10.45 -9.16
CA GLU A 141 12.29 -10.61 -7.71
C GLU A 141 12.71 -9.32 -7.00
N TYR A 142 12.07 -9.02 -5.87
CA TYR A 142 12.33 -7.79 -5.12
C TYR A 142 13.78 -7.75 -4.62
N TYR A 143 14.65 -7.11 -5.40
CA TYR A 143 16.03 -6.84 -5.05
C TYR A 143 16.23 -5.33 -4.98
N VAL A 144 16.59 -4.85 -3.79
CA VAL A 144 16.82 -3.43 -3.54
C VAL A 144 18.07 -3.29 -2.67
N ASN A 145 18.90 -2.31 -3.01
CA ASN A 145 20.06 -1.91 -2.21
C ASN A 145 19.63 -1.17 -0.93
N LEU A 146 18.94 -1.87 -0.02
CA LEU A 146 18.55 -1.36 1.30
C LEU A 146 19.18 -2.22 2.40
N PRO A 147 19.56 -1.60 3.53
CA PRO A 147 20.05 -2.34 4.68
C PRO A 147 18.96 -3.28 5.22
N GLN A 148 19.35 -4.51 5.54
CA GLN A 148 18.47 -5.54 6.12
C GLN A 148 18.61 -5.64 7.64
N ILE A 149 19.57 -4.92 8.22
CA ILE A 149 19.88 -4.87 9.64
C ILE A 149 19.81 -3.40 10.07
N TYR A 150 19.41 -3.15 11.32
CA TYR A 150 19.43 -1.80 11.87
C TYR A 150 20.84 -1.22 11.84
N ASP A 151 20.95 -0.01 11.27
CA ASP A 151 22.17 0.78 11.27
C ASP A 151 21.80 2.24 11.60
N PRO A 152 22.36 2.83 12.67
CA PRO A 152 22.05 4.21 13.08
C PRO A 152 22.51 5.28 12.09
N ASN A 153 23.39 4.94 11.14
CA ASN A 153 23.87 5.86 10.11
C ASN A 153 22.85 6.07 8.98
N TYR A 154 21.88 5.16 8.84
CA TYR A 154 20.84 5.25 7.83
C TYR A 154 19.59 5.89 8.41
N PHE A 155 19.33 7.13 7.98
CA PHE A 155 18.12 7.85 8.32
C PHE A 155 17.58 8.58 7.10
N VAL A 156 16.26 8.58 6.99
CA VAL A 156 15.58 9.03 5.78
C VAL A 156 15.48 10.54 5.80
N GLU A 157 15.97 11.18 4.75
CA GLU A 157 15.94 12.63 4.57
C GLU A 157 14.82 13.04 3.61
N ALA A 158 14.60 12.25 2.55
CA ALA A 158 13.56 12.51 1.55
C ALA A 158 12.78 11.24 1.20
N ILE A 159 11.46 11.37 1.05
CA ILE A 159 10.56 10.31 0.59
C ILE A 159 9.75 10.82 -0.59
N ASP A 160 9.86 10.11 -1.71
CA ASP A 160 8.97 10.26 -2.85
C ASP A 160 7.95 9.13 -2.84
N ALA A 161 6.74 9.47 -2.41
CA ALA A 161 5.58 8.59 -2.37
C ALA A 161 4.51 9.01 -3.40
N SER A 162 4.97 9.52 -4.54
CA SER A 162 4.11 9.82 -5.69
C SER A 162 3.45 8.54 -6.22
N ASP A 163 2.16 8.61 -6.55
CA ASP A 163 1.37 7.52 -7.15
C ASP A 163 1.22 6.23 -6.28
N LEU A 164 1.39 6.31 -4.95
CA LEU A 164 1.43 5.11 -4.07
C LEU A 164 0.11 4.66 -3.44
N MET A 165 -1.02 5.31 -3.74
CA MET A 165 -2.36 5.03 -3.16
C MET A 165 -2.28 4.72 -1.65
N LEU A 166 -1.74 5.67 -0.89
CA LEU A 166 -1.56 5.54 0.55
C LEU A 166 -2.85 5.79 1.31
N TYR A 167 -3.19 4.86 2.19
CA TYR A 167 -4.24 5.02 3.20
C TYR A 167 -3.62 5.50 4.51
N TYR A 168 -4.47 5.92 5.45
CA TYR A 168 -4.07 6.28 6.81
C TYR A 168 -3.14 5.23 7.46
N GLN A 169 -3.46 3.94 7.35
CA GLN A 169 -2.64 2.85 7.88
C GLN A 169 -1.22 2.82 7.31
N GLY A 170 -1.05 3.24 6.06
CA GLY A 170 0.25 3.34 5.40
C GLY A 170 1.08 4.49 5.95
N ILE A 171 0.44 5.64 6.18
CA ILE A 171 1.08 6.85 6.72
C ILE A 171 1.57 6.63 8.15
N GLU A 172 0.94 5.73 8.93
CA GLU A 172 1.45 5.35 10.26
C GLU A 172 2.89 4.78 10.23
N ASN A 173 3.36 4.26 9.09
CA ASN A 173 4.76 3.83 8.93
C ASN A 173 5.76 4.99 8.94
N PHE A 174 5.30 6.24 8.83
CA PHE A 174 6.15 7.43 8.94
C PHE A 174 6.34 7.92 10.38
N LYS A 175 5.86 7.15 11.35
CA LYS A 175 6.10 7.43 12.76
C LYS A 175 7.60 7.48 13.06
N ASN A 176 8.00 8.43 13.92
CA ASN A 176 9.38 8.61 14.40
C ASN A 176 10.42 8.92 13.31
N LEU A 177 10.01 9.43 12.14
CA LEU A 177 10.93 9.90 11.10
C LEU A 177 11.38 11.35 11.35
N PHE A 178 12.04 11.58 12.49
CA PHE A 178 12.37 12.94 12.95
C PHE A 178 13.32 13.72 12.05
N LYS A 179 14.07 13.04 11.17
CA LYS A 179 15.05 13.67 10.28
C LYS A 179 14.53 13.84 8.84
N LEU A 180 13.28 13.47 8.59
CA LEU A 180 12.67 13.65 7.29
C LEU A 180 12.40 15.14 7.02
N LYS A 181 12.91 15.63 5.90
CA LYS A 181 12.80 17.03 5.49
C LYS A 181 11.96 17.22 4.24
N TRP A 182 11.93 16.22 3.36
CA TRP A 182 11.25 16.32 2.06
C TRP A 182 10.28 15.15 1.88
N LEU A 183 9.02 15.46 1.63
CA LEU A 183 7.97 14.48 1.41
C LEU A 183 7.13 14.85 0.20
N SER A 184 7.10 13.99 -0.80
CA SER A 184 6.16 14.08 -1.92
C SER A 184 5.07 13.03 -1.80
N LEU A 185 3.82 13.47 -1.81
CA LEU A 185 2.60 12.66 -1.80
C LEU A 185 1.75 12.94 -3.04
N ARG A 186 2.37 13.35 -4.14
CA ARG A 186 1.68 13.67 -5.39
C ARG A 186 0.83 12.50 -5.91
N ASN A 187 -0.31 12.82 -6.51
CA ASN A 187 -1.22 11.86 -7.16
C ASN A 187 -1.70 10.72 -6.22
N ASN A 188 -1.99 11.01 -4.95
CA ASN A 188 -2.56 10.01 -4.04
C ASN A 188 -4.10 10.17 -3.94
N PRO A 189 -4.90 9.31 -4.60
CA PRO A 189 -6.35 9.52 -4.73
C PRO A 189 -7.16 9.28 -3.45
N VAL A 190 -6.55 8.66 -2.43
CA VAL A 190 -7.23 8.26 -1.18
C VAL A 190 -6.59 8.91 0.06
N LEU A 191 -5.77 9.95 -0.15
CA LEU A 191 -5.15 10.67 0.94
C LEU A 191 -6.16 11.64 1.55
N ASP A 192 -6.66 11.33 2.75
CA ASP A 192 -7.69 12.11 3.44
C ASP A 192 -7.09 13.17 4.38
N ASN A 193 -7.91 14.12 4.84
CA ASN A 193 -7.50 15.17 5.80
C ASN A 193 -6.86 14.62 7.09
N TRP A 194 -7.32 13.47 7.60
CA TRP A 194 -6.71 12.83 8.78
C TRP A 194 -5.26 12.39 8.54
N CYS A 195 -4.91 12.05 7.30
CA CYS A 195 -3.53 11.72 6.96
C CYS A 195 -2.62 12.96 7.07
N LEU A 196 -3.09 14.12 6.62
CA LEU A 196 -2.36 15.38 6.76
C LEU A 196 -2.17 15.78 8.22
N ASP A 197 -3.22 15.67 9.03
CA ASP A 197 -3.14 15.98 10.46
C ASP A 197 -2.13 15.05 11.18
N TYR A 198 -2.12 13.77 10.81
CA TYR A 198 -1.15 12.82 11.31
C TYR A 198 0.29 13.17 10.89
N ILE A 199 0.51 13.54 9.62
CA ILE A 199 1.84 13.99 9.14
C ILE A 199 2.32 15.19 9.95
N GLY A 200 1.42 16.15 10.21
CA GLY A 200 1.71 17.33 11.04
C GLY A 200 2.22 16.99 12.45
N HIS A 201 1.77 15.87 13.02
CA HIS A 201 2.23 15.40 14.33
C HIS A 201 3.46 14.48 14.25
N ALA A 202 3.50 13.58 13.27
CA ALA A 202 4.52 12.53 13.19
C ALA A 202 5.87 13.05 12.66
N ILE A 203 5.87 14.12 11.85
CA ILE A 203 7.05 14.59 11.13
C ILE A 203 7.20 16.12 11.29
N PRO A 204 7.50 16.62 12.50
CA PRO A 204 7.49 18.06 12.79
C PRO A 204 8.61 18.85 12.08
N ASN A 205 9.68 18.19 11.63
CA ASN A 205 10.84 18.82 10.99
C ASN A 205 10.75 18.84 9.45
N LEU A 206 9.55 18.65 8.90
CA LEU A 206 9.34 18.65 7.47
C LEU A 206 9.52 20.06 6.90
N GLU A 207 10.37 20.20 5.87
CA GLU A 207 10.67 21.48 5.22
C GLU A 207 9.96 21.62 3.87
N TYR A 208 9.71 20.51 3.18
CA TYR A 208 9.02 20.46 1.89
C TYR A 208 7.92 19.40 1.91
N LEU A 209 6.71 19.80 1.50
CA LEU A 209 5.57 18.92 1.31
C LEU A 209 4.91 19.16 -0.04
N ASP A 210 4.78 18.11 -0.86
CA ASP A 210 3.99 18.14 -2.08
C ASP A 210 2.74 17.27 -1.93
N ILE A 211 1.56 17.88 -2.05
CA ILE A 211 0.25 17.24 -1.98
C ILE A 211 -0.58 17.47 -3.25
N SER A 212 0.11 17.70 -4.37
CA SER A 212 -0.52 17.94 -5.67
C SER A 212 -1.35 16.75 -6.12
N ASN A 213 -2.51 17.02 -6.75
CA ASN A 213 -3.43 15.99 -7.26
C ASN A 213 -3.96 15.00 -6.22
N CYS A 214 -4.22 15.47 -5.00
CA CYS A 214 -4.85 14.68 -3.94
C CYS A 214 -6.32 15.14 -3.74
N PRO A 215 -7.30 14.47 -4.39
CA PRO A 215 -8.68 14.98 -4.51
C PRO A 215 -9.51 14.90 -3.23
N GLN A 216 -9.09 14.11 -2.23
CA GLN A 216 -9.79 13.99 -0.95
C GLN A 216 -9.36 15.02 0.09
N ILE A 217 -8.30 15.81 -0.22
CA ILE A 217 -7.84 16.88 0.66
C ILE A 217 -8.75 18.09 0.48
N THR A 218 -9.23 18.62 1.60
CA THR A 218 -10.02 19.86 1.62
C THR A 218 -9.28 20.97 2.36
N ALA A 219 -9.83 22.19 2.34
CA ALA A 219 -9.31 23.33 3.09
C ALA A 219 -9.06 23.03 4.59
N ALA A 220 -9.91 22.20 5.20
CA ALA A 220 -9.74 21.75 6.59
C ALA A 220 -8.50 20.88 6.79
N GLY A 221 -8.14 20.04 5.81
CA GLY A 221 -6.91 19.25 5.85
C GLY A 221 -5.66 20.11 5.77
N ILE A 222 -5.69 21.15 4.92
CA ILE A 222 -4.60 22.12 4.78
C ILE A 222 -4.39 22.92 6.06
N ALA A 223 -5.48 23.36 6.71
CA ALA A 223 -5.41 24.03 8.00
C ALA A 223 -4.73 23.15 9.08
N GLY A 224 -4.86 21.82 8.98
CA GLY A 224 -4.17 20.87 9.87
C GLY A 224 -2.64 20.93 9.78
N LEU A 225 -2.09 21.44 8.67
CA LEU A 225 -0.64 21.57 8.46
C LEU A 225 0.00 22.70 9.28
N GLN A 226 -0.78 23.54 9.97
CA GLN A 226 -0.26 24.61 10.85
C GLN A 226 0.71 24.12 11.93
N LYS A 227 0.69 22.83 12.25
CA LYS A 227 1.60 22.18 13.21
C LYS A 227 3.04 22.06 12.69
N LEU A 228 3.24 22.12 11.36
CA LEU A 228 4.55 21.99 10.72
C LEU A 228 5.28 23.34 10.71
N THR A 229 5.78 23.76 11.87
CA THR A 229 6.42 25.07 12.04
C THR A 229 7.72 25.25 11.26
N GLN A 230 8.33 24.16 10.76
CA GLN A 230 9.54 24.18 9.93
C GLN A 230 9.27 24.09 8.43
N LEU A 231 7.98 24.04 8.03
CA LEU A 231 7.61 23.92 6.62
C LEU A 231 7.95 25.21 5.88
N LYS A 232 8.75 25.08 4.82
CA LYS A 232 9.17 26.20 3.97
C LYS A 232 8.45 26.21 2.65
N ILE A 233 8.16 25.03 2.10
CA ILE A 233 7.52 24.90 0.78
C ILE A 233 6.37 23.91 0.88
N LEU A 234 5.19 24.37 0.49
CA LEU A 234 4.01 23.54 0.30
C LEU A 234 3.60 23.62 -1.17
N VAL A 235 3.51 22.49 -1.85
CA VAL A 235 3.03 22.42 -3.23
C VAL A 235 1.62 21.84 -3.25
N VAL A 236 0.69 22.60 -3.82
CA VAL A 236 -0.72 22.21 -3.95
C VAL A 236 -1.16 22.45 -5.39
N ASN A 237 -1.97 21.54 -5.93
CA ASN A 237 -2.73 21.81 -7.14
C ASN A 237 -4.20 21.90 -6.77
N SER A 238 -4.78 23.10 -6.88
CA SER A 238 -6.20 23.30 -6.64
C SER A 238 -6.71 24.57 -7.32
N ASN A 239 -7.81 24.39 -8.06
CA ASN A 239 -8.61 25.50 -8.59
C ASN A 239 -9.71 25.94 -7.59
N ASN A 240 -9.83 25.29 -6.43
CA ASN A 240 -10.85 25.60 -5.44
C ASN A 240 -10.43 26.78 -4.57
N ILE A 241 -11.25 27.83 -4.55
CA ILE A 241 -11.05 29.07 -3.79
C ILE A 241 -10.86 28.79 -2.28
N GLU A 242 -11.57 27.82 -1.71
CA GLU A 242 -11.48 27.50 -0.28
C GLU A 242 -10.09 26.99 0.11
N ILE A 243 -9.50 26.15 -0.75
CA ILE A 243 -8.16 25.63 -0.58
C ILE A 243 -7.15 26.77 -0.70
N GLN A 244 -7.31 27.67 -1.67
CA GLN A 244 -6.43 28.81 -1.85
C GLN A 244 -6.48 29.77 -0.64
N MET A 245 -7.67 30.04 -0.10
CA MET A 245 -7.82 30.81 1.14
C MET A 245 -7.16 30.13 2.33
N ALA A 246 -7.28 28.80 2.46
CA ALA A 246 -6.61 28.06 3.54
C ALA A 246 -5.08 28.09 3.40
N CYS A 247 -4.55 28.01 2.17
CA CYS A 247 -3.13 28.18 1.89
C CYS A 247 -2.63 29.57 2.30
N PHE A 248 -3.36 30.62 1.95
CA PHE A 248 -3.03 31.99 2.33
C PHE A 248 -3.02 32.17 3.86
N ALA A 249 -4.04 31.67 4.56
CA ALA A 249 -4.06 31.68 6.01
C ALA A 249 -2.89 30.89 6.63
N LEU A 250 -2.42 29.83 5.97
CA LEU A 250 -1.29 29.05 6.44
C LEU A 250 0.05 29.80 6.28
N GLU A 251 0.20 30.60 5.22
CA GLU A 251 1.36 31.50 5.04
C GLU A 251 1.43 32.56 6.14
N ASP A 252 0.28 33.08 6.58
CA ASP A 252 0.21 34.03 7.70
C ASP A 252 0.61 33.39 9.04
N ILE A 253 0.28 32.11 9.24
CA ILE A 253 0.55 31.38 10.49
C ILE A 253 2.01 30.90 10.57
N ILE A 254 2.57 30.39 9.47
CA ILE A 254 3.91 29.80 9.43
C ILE A 254 4.87 30.80 8.77
N PRO A 255 5.72 31.51 9.55
CA PRO A 255 6.61 32.51 8.98
C PRO A 255 7.65 31.88 8.06
N GLY A 256 7.73 32.38 6.82
CA GLY A 256 8.67 31.88 5.81
C GLY A 256 8.18 30.66 5.03
N LEU A 257 6.91 30.26 5.21
CA LEU A 257 6.25 29.31 4.32
C LEU A 257 5.96 29.98 2.96
N PHE A 258 6.25 29.26 1.89
CA PHE A 258 5.89 29.63 0.54
C PHE A 258 4.99 28.54 -0.07
N VAL A 259 3.77 28.90 -0.43
CA VAL A 259 2.83 27.98 -1.06
C VAL A 259 2.88 28.13 -2.58
N LEU A 260 3.25 27.04 -3.24
CA LEU A 260 3.21 26.92 -4.69
C LEU A 260 1.87 26.32 -5.12
N ILE A 261 0.98 27.16 -5.64
CA ILE A 261 -0.28 26.74 -6.24
C ILE A 261 -0.03 26.49 -7.73
N GLN A 262 0.00 25.22 -8.14
CA GLN A 262 0.17 24.84 -9.55
C GLN A 262 -1.19 24.80 -10.26
N ASP A 263 -1.27 25.42 -11.43
CA ASP A 263 -2.43 25.28 -12.30
C ASP A 263 -2.38 23.92 -13.02
N ASN A 264 -3.55 23.28 -13.16
CA ASN A 264 -3.70 21.98 -13.83
C ASN A 264 -3.08 21.87 -15.25
N ASN A 265 -2.79 23.01 -15.90
CA ASN A 265 -2.19 23.07 -17.23
C ASN A 265 -0.68 22.81 -17.21
N ASP A 266 0.03 23.19 -16.14
CA ASP A 266 1.49 23.03 -16.04
C ASP A 266 1.88 21.56 -15.85
N ILE A 267 1.01 20.80 -15.18
CA ILE A 267 1.19 19.35 -14.98
C ILE A 267 1.05 18.59 -16.31
N LYS A 268 0.08 18.96 -17.17
CA LYS A 268 -0.06 18.35 -18.50
C LYS A 268 1.17 18.60 -19.37
N LEU A 269 1.81 19.75 -19.23
CA LEU A 269 3.06 20.07 -19.93
C LEU A 269 4.24 19.27 -19.38
N GLN A 270 4.35 19.09 -18.06
CA GLN A 270 5.36 18.22 -17.43
C GLN A 270 5.20 16.76 -17.86
N THR A 271 3.98 16.21 -17.77
CA THR A 271 3.70 14.83 -18.17
C THR A 271 3.91 14.61 -19.68
N LYS A 272 3.64 15.62 -20.51
CA LYS A 272 3.93 15.56 -21.95
C LYS A 272 5.44 15.58 -22.23
N ARG A 273 6.22 16.35 -21.47
CA ARG A 273 7.70 16.39 -21.57
C ARG A 273 8.34 15.09 -21.10
N GLU A 274 7.89 14.52 -19.99
CA GLU A 274 8.36 13.22 -19.50
C GLU A 274 8.07 12.10 -20.51
N ASN A 275 6.87 12.09 -21.11
CA ASN A 275 6.52 11.12 -22.15
C ASN A 275 7.28 11.31 -23.47
N LEU A 276 7.68 12.54 -23.80
CA LEU A 276 8.54 12.81 -24.97
C LEU A 276 9.97 12.29 -24.73
N ASN A 277 10.53 12.51 -23.55
CA ASN A 277 11.88 12.04 -23.20
C ASN A 277 11.98 10.50 -23.12
N VAL A 278 10.88 9.80 -22.82
CA VAL A 278 10.84 8.32 -22.82
C VAL A 278 10.76 7.74 -24.23
N ASN A 279 10.31 8.51 -25.23
CA ASN A 279 10.19 8.07 -26.62
C ASN A 279 11.41 8.41 -27.49
N GLU A 280 12.39 9.15 -26.94
CA GLU A 280 13.64 9.54 -27.62
C GLU A 280 14.87 8.69 -27.19
N VAL A 281 14.64 7.60 -26.45
CA VAL A 281 15.66 6.59 -26.06
C VAL A 281 15.24 5.21 -26.57
#